data_AF-A0A0F0CWF0-F1
#
_entry.id   AF-A0A0F0CWF0-F1
#
_cell.length_a   1.000
_cell.length_b   1.000
_cell.length_c   1.000
_cell.angle_alpha   90.00
_cell.angle_beta   90.00
_cell.angle_gamma   90.00
#
_symmetry.space_group_name_H-M   'P 1'
#
loop_
_entity.id
_entity.type
_entity.pdbx_description
1 polymer ?
#
loop_
_entity_poly.entity_id
_entity_poly.type
_entity_poly.pdbx_seq_one_letter_code
_entity_poly.pdbx_strand_id
1 'polypeptide(L)'
;MLRAAVASAGNDHRLGANEAPPAIVSIFLGDQLTDIMQQLEKGRPNSSKAGGIIEIGVSSLPKLPKDVTDRNRTSPFAFTGNKFEFRAVGSSQSCSGANIVINTIFAEAVDEICSELETAVSKGKNFNDTLQGILQGIVKKHKRIIFNGDNYSAEWTKEAEKRGLPNLRNTPDTLEVIEKDKKYGALFEKYGVLTKEEFKSRNDVYHHAYEMTIAMEANCAITIAKTLVIPAALEYQGVLAETIQKVGSISKKITMLESKKLLVSLVSNVEEALAAVSELEASVASGKSAKKTIASMVKLREAIDALEGIIPKDKWPLPTYAEMMFMM
;
A
#
# COMPACT_ATOMS: atom_id res chain seq x y z
N MET A 1 -4.70 -5.82 -13.01
CA MET A 1 -5.38 -4.55 -13.35
C MET A 1 -5.76 -3.73 -12.14
N LEU A 2 -6.62 -4.21 -11.22
CA LEU A 2 -7.04 -3.40 -10.04
C LEU A 2 -5.86 -2.90 -9.19
N ARG A 3 -4.86 -3.75 -8.90
CA ARG A 3 -3.62 -3.33 -8.22
C ARG A 3 -2.82 -2.28 -9.00
N ALA A 4 -2.84 -2.36 -10.33
CA ALA A 4 -2.16 -1.42 -11.22
C ALA A 4 -2.85 -0.06 -11.30
N ALA A 5 -4.19 -0.06 -11.20
CA ALA A 5 -5.00 1.16 -11.20
C ALA A 5 -4.69 2.10 -10.02
N VAL A 6 -4.06 1.55 -8.98
CA VAL A 6 -3.68 2.26 -7.75
C VAL A 6 -2.15 2.26 -7.54
N ALA A 7 -1.37 1.99 -8.59
CA ALA A 7 0.08 1.98 -8.53
C ALA A 7 0.63 3.43 -8.48
N SER A 8 1.39 3.73 -7.43
CA SER A 8 2.14 4.98 -7.27
C SER A 8 3.17 4.81 -6.15
N ALA A 9 4.24 5.62 -6.19
CA ALA A 9 5.29 5.59 -5.16
C ALA A 9 4.71 5.79 -3.75
N GLY A 10 3.88 6.82 -3.55
CA GLY A 10 3.26 7.08 -2.25
C GLY A 10 2.31 5.97 -1.77
N ASN A 11 1.56 5.33 -2.68
CA ASN A 11 0.63 4.27 -2.29
C ASN A 11 1.36 2.96 -1.94
N ASP A 12 2.56 2.72 -2.49
CA ASP A 12 3.38 1.56 -2.13
C ASP A 12 3.83 1.59 -0.66
N HIS A 13 4.05 2.78 -0.09
CA HIS A 13 4.30 2.94 1.35
C HIS A 13 3.06 2.69 2.22
N ARG A 14 1.88 2.88 1.64
CA ARG A 14 0.61 2.79 2.36
C ARG A 14 0.08 1.36 2.39
N LEU A 15 0.03 0.67 1.25
CA LEU A 15 -0.63 -0.63 1.10
C LEU A 15 -0.02 -1.70 2.01
N GLY A 16 -0.87 -2.36 2.81
CA GLY A 16 -0.46 -3.43 3.73
C GLY A 16 0.02 -2.96 5.10
N ALA A 17 -0.13 -1.67 5.43
CA ALA A 17 0.20 -1.11 6.74
C ALA A 17 -0.97 -0.28 7.31
N ASN A 18 -1.04 -0.14 8.64
CA ASN A 18 -1.87 0.85 9.36
C ASN A 18 -3.27 1.10 8.76
N GLU A 19 -4.14 0.07 8.78
CA GLU A 19 -5.52 0.09 8.23
C GLU A 19 -5.66 0.22 6.70
N ALA A 20 -4.57 0.34 5.94
CA ALA A 20 -4.61 0.25 4.49
C ALA A 20 -4.56 -1.20 3.99
N PRO A 21 -5.35 -1.58 2.98
CA PRO A 21 -5.42 -2.97 2.53
C PRO A 21 -4.09 -3.45 1.91
N PRO A 22 -3.77 -4.76 1.97
CA PRO A 22 -2.57 -5.30 1.31
C PRO A 22 -2.69 -5.24 -0.21
N ALA A 23 -1.57 -5.45 -0.91
CA ALA A 23 -1.53 -5.49 -2.37
C ALA A 23 -2.26 -6.70 -2.99
N ILE A 24 -2.63 -7.69 -2.17
CA ILE A 24 -3.43 -8.85 -2.58
C ILE A 24 -4.88 -8.41 -2.75
N VAL A 25 -5.39 -8.43 -3.97
CA VAL A 25 -6.78 -8.04 -4.24
C VAL A 25 -7.74 -9.18 -3.90
N SER A 26 -8.50 -9.01 -2.82
CA SER A 26 -9.59 -9.87 -2.36
C SER A 26 -10.89 -9.07 -2.23
N ILE A 27 -12.02 -9.80 -2.22
CA ILE A 27 -13.35 -9.23 -2.02
C ILE A 27 -13.90 -9.71 -0.68
N PHE A 28 -14.32 -8.74 0.13
CA PHE A 28 -15.07 -8.94 1.35
C PHE A 28 -16.57 -8.80 1.06
N LEU A 29 -17.36 -9.79 1.44
CA LEU A 29 -18.81 -9.81 1.20
C LEU A 29 -19.63 -9.72 2.51
N GLY A 30 -19.03 -10.08 3.64
CA GLY A 30 -19.74 -10.26 4.90
C GLY A 30 -20.59 -11.54 4.92
N ASP A 31 -21.15 -11.85 6.09
CA ASP A 31 -21.78 -13.16 6.33
C ASP A 31 -23.00 -13.42 5.44
N GLN A 32 -23.82 -12.39 5.22
CA GLN A 32 -25.07 -12.52 4.47
C GLN A 32 -24.82 -12.86 2.99
N LEU A 33 -24.04 -12.03 2.29
CA LEU A 33 -23.74 -12.28 0.88
C LEU A 33 -22.88 -13.54 0.70
N THR A 34 -21.99 -13.84 1.64
CA THR A 34 -21.19 -15.07 1.57
C THR A 34 -22.06 -16.31 1.66
N ASP A 35 -23.05 -16.30 2.54
CA ASP A 35 -24.04 -17.38 2.65
C ASP A 35 -24.84 -17.54 1.35
N ILE A 36 -25.32 -16.44 0.76
CA ILE A 36 -26.01 -16.44 -0.53
C ILE A 36 -25.10 -17.02 -1.64
N MET A 37 -23.82 -16.65 -1.68
CA MET A 37 -22.86 -17.19 -2.66
C MET A 37 -22.65 -18.69 -2.48
N GLN A 38 -22.58 -19.18 -1.23
CA GLN A 38 -22.47 -20.61 -0.93
C GLN A 38 -23.73 -21.39 -1.32
N GLN A 39 -24.91 -20.80 -1.11
CA GLN A 39 -26.17 -21.38 -1.55
C GLN A 39 -26.27 -21.43 -3.09
N LEU A 40 -25.90 -20.32 -3.76
CA LEU A 40 -25.83 -20.24 -5.22
C LEU A 40 -24.95 -21.34 -5.80
N GLU A 41 -23.77 -21.59 -5.20
CA GLU A 41 -22.88 -22.67 -5.64
C GLU A 41 -23.54 -24.06 -5.61
N LYS A 42 -24.42 -24.31 -4.62
CA LYS A 42 -25.11 -25.59 -4.40
C LYS A 42 -26.44 -25.70 -5.14
N GLY A 43 -27.04 -24.60 -5.58
CA GLY A 43 -28.40 -24.61 -6.12
C GLY A 43 -29.06 -23.22 -6.13
N ARG A 44 -30.39 -23.21 -6.08
CA ARG A 44 -31.15 -21.97 -5.87
C ARG A 44 -31.02 -21.52 -4.41
N PRO A 45 -30.65 -20.27 -4.14
CA PRO A 45 -30.71 -19.74 -2.79
C PRO A 45 -32.16 -19.70 -2.29
N ASN A 46 -32.37 -20.08 -1.04
CA ASN A 46 -33.70 -20.22 -0.44
C ASN A 46 -33.84 -19.47 0.90
N SER A 47 -32.77 -18.87 1.39
CA SER A 47 -32.73 -18.13 2.64
C SER A 47 -31.65 -17.03 2.60
N SER A 48 -31.74 -16.07 3.51
CA SER A 48 -30.74 -15.02 3.71
C SER A 48 -30.60 -14.74 5.20
N LYS A 49 -29.37 -14.55 5.67
CA LYS A 49 -29.12 -14.15 7.05
C LYS A 49 -29.61 -12.71 7.28
N ALA A 50 -30.33 -12.48 8.38
CA ALA A 50 -30.78 -11.15 8.78
C ALA A 50 -29.91 -10.57 9.90
N GLY A 51 -29.81 -9.24 9.94
CA GLY A 51 -29.24 -8.48 11.05
C GLY A 51 -29.88 -8.86 12.38
N GLY A 52 -29.09 -8.77 13.45
CA GLY A 52 -29.55 -9.00 14.82
C GLY A 52 -29.70 -7.70 15.61
N ILE A 53 -29.87 -7.81 16.91
CA ILE A 53 -29.73 -6.70 17.87
C ILE A 53 -28.51 -6.99 18.73
N ILE A 54 -27.65 -5.99 18.95
CA ILE A 54 -26.53 -6.07 19.86
C ILE A 54 -27.08 -5.94 21.28
N GLU A 55 -27.01 -7.02 22.05
CA GLU A 55 -27.24 -6.97 23.51
C GLU A 55 -25.94 -6.61 24.21
N ILE A 56 -25.79 -5.31 24.49
CA ILE A 56 -24.80 -4.83 25.45
C ILE A 56 -25.45 -5.04 26.81
N GLY A 57 -24.80 -5.75 27.74
CA GLY A 57 -25.35 -6.18 29.03
C GLY A 57 -25.69 -5.05 30.03
N VAL A 58 -26.07 -3.87 29.53
CA VAL A 58 -26.49 -2.69 30.28
C VAL A 58 -27.86 -2.28 29.74
N SER A 59 -28.88 -2.35 30.60
CA SER A 59 -30.29 -2.10 30.23
C SER A 59 -30.62 -0.66 29.84
N SER A 60 -29.70 0.28 30.09
CA SER A 60 -29.89 1.72 29.81
C SER A 60 -29.51 2.12 28.39
N LEU A 61 -28.84 1.26 27.62
CA LEU A 61 -28.47 1.55 26.23
C LEU A 61 -29.62 1.15 25.28
N PRO A 62 -29.95 2.00 24.30
CA PRO A 62 -30.91 1.62 23.26
C PRO A 62 -30.38 0.40 22.50
N LYS A 63 -31.29 -0.51 22.17
CA LYS A 63 -31.00 -1.71 21.37
C LYS A 63 -30.36 -1.30 20.05
N LEU A 64 -29.06 -1.55 19.91
CA LEU A 64 -28.33 -1.19 18.70
C LEU A 64 -28.53 -2.27 17.63
N PRO A 65 -28.91 -1.92 16.40
CA PRO A 65 -29.01 -2.89 15.33
C PRO A 65 -27.61 -3.46 15.01
N LYS A 66 -27.51 -4.79 14.98
CA LYS A 66 -26.31 -5.50 14.52
C LYS A 66 -26.37 -5.58 13.01
N ASP A 67 -25.51 -4.83 12.34
CA ASP A 67 -25.32 -4.93 10.90
C ASP A 67 -24.82 -6.35 10.53
N VAL A 68 -25.41 -6.95 9.50
CA VAL A 68 -24.96 -8.24 8.93
C VAL A 68 -23.76 -8.06 8.00
N THR A 69 -23.50 -6.82 7.59
CA THR A 69 -22.31 -6.46 6.83
C THR A 69 -21.22 -6.06 7.83
N ASP A 70 -20.35 -7.02 8.13
CA ASP A 70 -19.17 -6.77 8.95
C ASP A 70 -18.31 -5.69 8.26
N ARG A 71 -17.93 -4.66 9.03
CA ARG A 71 -17.11 -3.55 8.54
C ARG A 71 -15.64 -3.91 8.66
N ASN A 72 -15.24 -5.01 8.03
CA ASN A 72 -13.84 -5.37 7.94
C ASN A 72 -13.11 -4.31 7.10
N ARG A 73 -12.29 -3.48 7.75
CA ARG A 73 -11.56 -2.36 7.12
C ARG A 73 -10.33 -2.79 6.33
N THR A 74 -9.88 -4.03 6.52
CA THR A 74 -8.60 -4.54 5.99
C THR A 74 -8.70 -4.98 4.52
N SER A 75 -9.92 -5.19 4.01
CA SER A 75 -10.13 -5.66 2.64
C SER A 75 -9.91 -4.57 1.59
N PRO A 76 -9.21 -4.86 0.48
CA PRO A 76 -9.06 -3.93 -0.64
C PRO A 76 -10.38 -3.59 -1.33
N PHE A 77 -11.32 -4.54 -1.39
CA PHE A 77 -12.62 -4.38 -2.03
C PHE A 77 -13.69 -4.95 -1.09
N ALA A 78 -14.65 -4.14 -0.68
CA ALA A 78 -15.60 -4.54 0.37
C ALA A 78 -17.03 -4.19 0.01
N PHE A 79 -17.94 -5.15 0.14
CA PHE A 79 -19.37 -4.90 0.13
C PHE A 79 -19.80 -4.28 1.46
N THR A 80 -20.45 -3.13 1.40
CA THR A 80 -20.88 -2.36 2.57
C THR A 80 -22.35 -1.98 2.41
N GLY A 81 -23.23 -2.88 2.85
CA GLY A 81 -24.68 -2.70 2.81
C GLY A 81 -25.29 -2.78 1.40
N ASN A 82 -25.09 -1.76 0.57
CA ASN A 82 -25.70 -1.61 -0.75
C ASN A 82 -24.71 -1.20 -1.86
N LYS A 83 -23.42 -1.13 -1.56
CA LYS A 83 -22.37 -0.69 -2.47
C LYS A 83 -21.08 -1.47 -2.26
N PHE A 84 -20.19 -1.40 -3.23
CA PHE A 84 -18.81 -1.82 -3.07
C PHE A 84 -17.90 -0.62 -2.83
N GLU A 85 -16.93 -0.79 -1.92
CA GLU A 85 -15.89 0.18 -1.62
C GLU A 85 -14.54 -0.38 -2.07
N PHE A 86 -13.89 0.31 -3.01
CA PHE A 86 -12.51 0.02 -3.39
C PHE A 86 -11.55 0.90 -2.59
N ARG A 87 -10.90 0.30 -1.59
CA ARG A 87 -10.11 1.00 -0.55
C ARG A 87 -8.62 1.11 -0.86
N ALA A 88 -8.19 0.51 -1.96
CA ALA A 88 -6.79 0.52 -2.36
C ALA A 88 -6.36 1.81 -3.06
N VAL A 89 -7.29 2.71 -3.42
CA VAL A 89 -6.98 4.00 -4.06
C VAL A 89 -6.18 4.89 -3.10
N GLY A 90 -5.03 5.40 -3.55
CA GLY A 90 -4.21 6.32 -2.77
C GLY A 90 -4.84 7.70 -2.64
N SER A 91 -4.61 8.39 -1.51
CA SER A 91 -5.20 9.70 -1.21
C SER A 91 -4.82 10.81 -2.19
N SER A 92 -3.63 10.72 -2.81
CA SER A 92 -3.14 11.66 -3.81
C SER A 92 -3.53 11.30 -5.24
N GLN A 93 -4.17 10.14 -5.47
CA GLN A 93 -4.50 9.66 -6.81
C GLN A 93 -5.85 10.18 -7.29
N SER A 94 -5.96 10.45 -8.58
CA SER A 94 -7.26 10.64 -9.22
C SER A 94 -8.08 9.36 -9.16
N CYS A 95 -9.35 9.48 -8.75
CA CYS A 95 -10.30 8.37 -8.80
C CYS A 95 -10.59 7.90 -10.24
N SER A 96 -10.29 8.71 -11.26
CA SER A 96 -10.58 8.37 -12.66
C SER A 96 -9.85 7.11 -13.11
N GLY A 97 -8.58 6.90 -12.72
CA GLY A 97 -7.81 5.73 -13.12
C GLY A 97 -8.43 4.43 -12.60
N ALA A 98 -8.78 4.40 -11.31
CA ALA A 98 -9.49 3.28 -10.70
C ALA A 98 -10.87 3.06 -11.34
N ASN A 99 -11.63 4.13 -11.58
CA ASN A 99 -12.96 4.04 -12.17
C ASN A 99 -12.94 3.54 -13.62
N ILE A 100 -11.97 3.95 -14.44
CA ILE A 100 -11.78 3.42 -15.79
C ILE A 100 -11.62 1.90 -15.73
N VAL A 101 -10.70 1.41 -14.89
CA VAL A 101 -10.44 -0.02 -14.75
C VAL A 101 -11.68 -0.76 -14.24
N ILE A 102 -12.31 -0.28 -13.16
CA ILE A 102 -13.48 -0.92 -12.55
C ILE A 102 -14.67 -0.99 -13.53
N ASN A 103 -14.96 0.11 -14.23
CA ASN A 103 -16.09 0.15 -15.16
C ASN A 103 -15.83 -0.75 -16.38
N THR A 104 -14.60 -0.80 -16.90
CA THR A 104 -14.28 -1.67 -18.04
C THR A 104 -14.34 -3.16 -17.66
N ILE A 105 -13.80 -3.58 -16.52
CA ILE A 105 -13.90 -5.00 -16.10
C ILE A 105 -15.34 -5.39 -15.76
N PHE A 106 -16.15 -4.45 -15.24
CA PHE A 106 -17.56 -4.70 -14.97
C PHE A 106 -18.36 -4.83 -16.26
N ALA A 107 -18.12 -3.95 -17.24
CA ALA A 107 -18.71 -4.07 -18.57
C ALA A 107 -18.37 -5.43 -19.21
N GLU A 108 -17.13 -5.91 -19.05
CA GLU A 108 -16.75 -7.24 -19.52
C GLU A 108 -17.50 -8.37 -18.85
N ALA A 109 -17.61 -8.35 -17.53
CA ALA A 109 -18.35 -9.38 -16.82
C ALA A 109 -19.83 -9.42 -17.24
N VAL A 110 -20.46 -8.26 -17.47
CA VAL A 110 -21.85 -8.19 -17.93
C VAL A 110 -21.99 -8.65 -19.38
N ASP A 111 -21.09 -8.24 -20.28
CA ASP A 111 -21.07 -8.66 -21.68
C ASP A 111 -20.95 -10.19 -21.83
N GLU A 112 -20.06 -10.82 -21.06
CA GLU A 112 -19.91 -12.28 -21.04
C GLU A 112 -21.21 -12.98 -20.61
N ILE A 113 -21.85 -12.49 -19.54
CA ILE A 113 -23.13 -13.05 -19.05
C ILE A 113 -24.24 -12.89 -20.08
N CYS A 114 -24.39 -11.69 -20.65
CA CYS A 114 -25.43 -11.39 -21.65
C CYS A 114 -25.23 -12.23 -22.91
N SER A 115 -24.00 -12.31 -23.42
CA SER A 115 -23.67 -13.11 -24.61
C SER A 115 -24.00 -14.59 -24.43
N GLU A 116 -23.68 -15.17 -23.27
CA GLU A 116 -24.00 -16.57 -22.97
C GLU A 116 -25.52 -16.79 -22.86
N LEU A 117 -26.24 -15.87 -22.20
CA LEU A 117 -27.69 -15.90 -22.07
C LEU A 117 -28.40 -15.79 -23.43
N GLU A 118 -28.04 -14.82 -24.26
CA GLU A 118 -28.64 -14.60 -25.59
C GLU A 118 -28.41 -15.81 -26.51
N THR A 119 -27.21 -16.38 -26.46
CA THR A 119 -26.87 -17.60 -27.20
C THR A 119 -27.69 -18.81 -26.74
N ALA A 120 -27.97 -18.93 -25.45
CA ALA A 120 -28.78 -20.01 -24.92
C ALA A 120 -30.27 -19.86 -25.26
N VAL A 121 -30.80 -18.65 -25.12
CA VAL A 121 -32.21 -18.33 -25.41
C VAL A 121 -32.52 -18.49 -26.89
N SER A 122 -31.62 -18.06 -27.79
CA SER A 122 -31.77 -18.28 -29.25
C SER A 122 -31.79 -19.76 -29.63
N LYS A 123 -31.21 -20.64 -28.82
CA LYS A 123 -31.27 -22.10 -28.96
C LYS A 123 -32.51 -22.74 -28.30
N GLY A 124 -33.47 -21.94 -27.83
CA GLY A 124 -34.71 -22.40 -27.21
C GLY A 124 -34.57 -22.87 -25.76
N LYS A 125 -33.46 -22.58 -25.08
CA LYS A 125 -33.30 -22.92 -23.66
C LYS A 125 -34.12 -21.96 -22.77
N ASN A 126 -34.56 -22.45 -21.61
CA ASN A 126 -35.24 -21.62 -20.61
C ASN A 126 -34.28 -20.56 -20.05
N PHE A 127 -34.72 -19.31 -20.01
CA PHE A 127 -33.95 -18.17 -19.52
C PHE A 127 -33.49 -18.33 -18.07
N ASN A 128 -34.42 -18.63 -17.15
CA ASN A 128 -34.14 -18.68 -15.72
C ASN A 128 -33.21 -19.84 -15.35
N ASP A 129 -33.38 -21.00 -16.00
CA ASP A 129 -32.52 -22.16 -15.76
C ASP A 129 -31.10 -21.91 -16.31
N THR A 130 -31.00 -21.24 -17.46
CA THR A 130 -29.69 -20.84 -18.03
C THR A 130 -29.00 -19.84 -17.11
N LEU A 131 -29.69 -18.79 -16.67
CA LEU A 131 -29.14 -17.77 -15.76
C LEU A 131 -28.63 -18.42 -14.47
N GLN A 132 -29.41 -19.33 -13.88
CA GLN A 132 -29.01 -20.05 -12.67
C GLN A 132 -27.71 -20.86 -12.89
N GLY A 133 -27.57 -21.50 -14.06
CA GLY A 133 -26.36 -22.23 -14.43
C GLY A 133 -25.14 -21.34 -14.60
N ILE A 134 -25.30 -20.18 -15.25
CA ILE A 134 -24.23 -19.19 -15.46
C ILE A 134 -23.74 -18.66 -14.11
N LEU A 135 -24.66 -18.22 -13.25
CA LEU A 135 -24.32 -17.69 -11.91
C LEU A 135 -23.59 -18.75 -11.07
N GLN A 136 -24.02 -20.01 -11.11
CA GLN A 136 -23.33 -21.13 -10.48
C GLN A 136 -21.90 -21.31 -11.01
N GLY A 137 -21.73 -21.25 -12.33
CA GLY A 137 -20.43 -21.33 -12.98
C GLY A 137 -19.49 -20.22 -12.53
N ILE A 138 -19.98 -18.98 -12.49
CA ILE A 138 -19.21 -17.80 -12.05
C ILE A 138 -18.75 -17.96 -10.60
N VAL A 139 -19.65 -18.34 -9.68
CA VAL A 139 -19.28 -18.55 -8.28
C VAL A 139 -18.20 -19.62 -8.16
N LYS A 140 -18.37 -20.77 -8.81
CA LYS A 140 -17.39 -21.88 -8.77
C LYS A 140 -16.02 -21.45 -9.31
N LYS A 141 -15.99 -20.69 -10.40
CA LYS A 141 -14.76 -20.22 -11.07
C LYS A 141 -14.05 -19.13 -10.27
N HIS A 142 -14.80 -18.24 -9.61
CA HIS A 142 -14.23 -17.01 -9.04
C HIS A 142 -14.21 -16.96 -7.50
N LYS A 143 -14.86 -17.88 -6.77
CA LYS A 143 -14.92 -17.84 -5.29
C LYS A 143 -13.57 -17.74 -4.57
N ARG A 144 -12.47 -18.13 -5.22
CA ARG A 144 -11.10 -18.00 -4.68
C ARG A 144 -10.74 -16.58 -4.23
N ILE A 145 -11.33 -15.55 -4.85
CA ILE A 145 -11.09 -14.14 -4.52
C ILE A 145 -11.91 -13.65 -3.31
N ILE A 146 -12.87 -14.43 -2.83
CA ILE A 146 -13.70 -14.07 -1.66
C ILE A 146 -12.92 -14.42 -0.39
N PHE A 147 -12.73 -13.42 0.46
CA PHE A 147 -12.08 -13.58 1.76
C PHE A 147 -12.68 -12.61 2.78
N ASN A 148 -13.27 -13.18 3.85
CA ASN A 148 -13.90 -12.40 4.92
C ASN A 148 -13.05 -12.34 6.21
N GLY A 149 -11.78 -12.74 6.15
CA GLY A 149 -10.89 -12.75 7.30
C GLY A 149 -10.03 -11.49 7.41
N ASP A 150 -9.06 -11.53 8.31
CA ASP A 150 -8.05 -10.48 8.47
C ASP A 150 -7.03 -10.52 7.32
N ASN A 151 -7.01 -9.46 6.51
CA ASN A 151 -6.11 -9.35 5.37
C ASN A 151 -4.66 -8.99 5.77
N TYR A 152 -4.39 -8.66 7.03
CA TYR A 152 -3.02 -8.43 7.53
C TYR A 152 -2.32 -9.69 8.01
N SER A 153 -3.09 -10.76 8.24
CA SER A 153 -2.57 -12.00 8.78
C SER A 153 -1.51 -12.63 7.84
N ALA A 154 -0.45 -13.17 8.43
CA ALA A 154 0.57 -13.92 7.69
C ALA A 154 -0.04 -15.18 7.05
N GLU A 155 -1.07 -15.72 7.69
CA GLU A 155 -1.93 -16.80 7.23
C GLU A 155 -2.60 -16.45 5.90
N TRP A 156 -3.19 -15.25 5.79
CA TRP A 156 -3.82 -14.81 4.54
C TRP A 156 -2.81 -14.71 3.40
N THR A 157 -1.60 -14.21 3.65
CA THR A 157 -0.56 -14.13 2.61
C THR A 157 -0.23 -15.52 2.04
N LYS A 158 -0.08 -16.53 2.90
CA LYS A 158 0.17 -17.92 2.48
C LYS A 158 -1.03 -18.54 1.78
N GLU A 159 -2.23 -18.24 2.25
CA GLU A 159 -3.46 -18.76 1.66
C GLU A 159 -3.74 -18.15 0.28
N ALA A 160 -3.54 -16.85 0.12
CA ALA A 160 -3.68 -16.13 -1.14
C ALA A 160 -2.76 -16.71 -2.21
N GLU A 161 -1.51 -17.02 -1.86
CA GLU A 161 -0.56 -17.69 -2.75
C GLU A 161 -1.07 -19.08 -3.17
N LYS A 162 -1.54 -19.91 -2.23
CA LYS A 162 -2.16 -21.21 -2.54
C LYS A 162 -3.39 -21.10 -3.45
N ARG A 163 -4.14 -20.00 -3.31
CA ARG A 163 -5.32 -19.67 -4.15
C ARG A 163 -4.93 -19.09 -5.52
N GLY A 164 -3.64 -18.83 -5.76
CA GLY A 164 -3.13 -18.25 -7.00
C GLY A 164 -3.42 -16.75 -7.15
N LEU A 165 -3.59 -16.03 -6.03
CA LEU A 165 -3.80 -14.59 -6.03
C LEU A 165 -2.44 -13.86 -6.06
N PRO A 166 -2.22 -12.93 -7.00
CA PRO A 166 -0.95 -12.21 -7.10
C PRO A 166 -0.75 -11.26 -5.91
N ASN A 167 0.48 -11.19 -5.42
CA ASN A 167 0.92 -10.26 -4.37
C ASN A 167 2.02 -9.33 -4.91
N LEU A 168 1.63 -8.37 -5.76
CA LEU A 168 2.55 -7.42 -6.38
C LEU A 168 2.71 -6.20 -5.45
N ARG A 169 3.74 -6.25 -4.61
CA ARG A 169 3.92 -5.30 -3.50
C ARG A 169 4.28 -3.90 -3.98
N ASN A 170 5.08 -3.78 -5.04
CA ASN A 170 5.54 -2.51 -5.56
C ASN A 170 4.96 -2.20 -6.95
N THR A 171 5.01 -0.92 -7.29
CA THR A 171 4.52 -0.37 -8.55
C THR A 171 5.31 -0.87 -9.76
N PRO A 172 6.66 -0.90 -9.77
CA PRO A 172 7.43 -1.43 -10.91
C PRO A 172 7.03 -2.85 -11.31
N ASP A 173 6.97 -3.78 -10.35
CA ASP A 173 6.57 -5.17 -10.60
C ASP A 173 5.12 -5.24 -11.12
N THR A 174 4.25 -4.38 -10.60
CA THR A 174 2.86 -4.30 -11.02
C THR A 174 2.72 -3.85 -12.46
N LEU A 175 3.42 -2.78 -12.84
CA LEU A 175 3.35 -2.21 -14.20
C LEU A 175 4.00 -3.15 -15.22
N GLU A 176 5.10 -3.83 -14.86
CA GLU A 176 5.73 -4.82 -15.73
C GLU A 176 4.81 -6.00 -16.07
N VAL A 177 4.02 -6.49 -15.10
CA VAL A 177 3.02 -7.54 -15.34
C VAL A 177 1.92 -7.06 -16.29
N ILE A 178 1.52 -5.80 -16.18
CA ILE A 178 0.47 -5.21 -17.00
C ILE A 178 0.92 -5.01 -18.44
N GLU A 179 2.18 -4.62 -18.64
CA GLU A 179 2.78 -4.45 -19.95
C GLU A 179 2.95 -5.79 -20.70
N LYS A 180 3.43 -6.82 -19.99
CA LYS A 180 3.72 -8.13 -20.61
C LYS A 180 2.47 -8.89 -21.04
N ASP A 181 1.39 -8.78 -20.28
CA ASP A 181 0.17 -9.54 -20.55
C ASP A 181 -0.78 -8.76 -21.45
N LYS A 182 -0.72 -9.10 -22.75
CA LYS A 182 -1.51 -8.46 -23.82
C LYS A 182 -3.01 -8.47 -23.57
N LYS A 183 -3.53 -9.38 -22.73
CA LYS A 183 -4.97 -9.44 -22.42
C LYS A 183 -5.48 -8.16 -21.78
N TYR A 184 -4.65 -7.45 -21.01
CA TYR A 184 -5.06 -6.24 -20.32
C TYR A 184 -5.28 -5.08 -21.29
N GLY A 185 -4.38 -4.89 -22.27
CA GLY A 185 -4.58 -3.89 -23.33
C GLY A 185 -5.75 -4.27 -24.25
N ALA A 186 -5.88 -5.56 -24.59
CA ALA A 186 -6.97 -6.06 -25.44
C ALA A 186 -8.36 -5.84 -24.80
N LEU A 187 -8.47 -5.90 -23.48
CA LEU A 187 -9.70 -5.55 -22.77
C LEU A 187 -10.15 -4.11 -23.08
N PHE A 188 -9.25 -3.13 -22.93
CA PHE A 188 -9.60 -1.73 -23.17
C PHE A 188 -9.91 -1.46 -24.65
N GLU A 189 -9.20 -2.13 -25.55
CA GLU A 189 -9.43 -2.04 -26.99
C GLU A 189 -10.81 -2.61 -27.37
N LYS A 190 -11.19 -3.77 -26.81
CA LYS A 190 -12.51 -4.40 -27.05
C LYS A 190 -13.67 -3.45 -26.79
N TYR A 191 -13.60 -2.66 -25.71
CA TYR A 191 -14.67 -1.74 -25.31
C TYR A 191 -14.46 -0.30 -25.82
N GLY A 192 -13.46 -0.05 -26.68
CA GLY A 192 -13.19 1.29 -27.20
C GLY A 192 -12.80 2.31 -26.13
N VAL A 193 -12.23 1.86 -25.01
CA VAL A 193 -11.85 2.71 -23.87
C VAL A 193 -10.43 3.26 -24.07
N LEU A 194 -9.52 2.42 -24.56
CA LEU A 194 -8.15 2.81 -24.94
C LEU A 194 -7.70 1.96 -26.14
N THR A 195 -6.90 2.55 -27.02
CA THR A 195 -6.12 1.78 -27.99
C THR A 195 -4.92 1.10 -27.34
N LYS A 196 -4.26 0.18 -28.06
CA LYS A 196 -3.02 -0.45 -27.58
C LYS A 196 -1.91 0.56 -27.34
N GLU A 197 -1.80 1.55 -28.23
CA GLU A 197 -0.83 2.64 -28.15
C GLU A 197 -1.12 3.52 -26.92
N GLU A 198 -2.37 3.87 -26.68
CA GLU A 198 -2.78 4.66 -25.51
C GLU A 198 -2.55 3.90 -24.19
N PHE A 199 -2.86 2.61 -24.16
CA PHE A 199 -2.62 1.76 -23.00
C PHE A 199 -1.12 1.67 -22.66
N LYS A 200 -0.29 1.42 -23.68
CA LYS A 200 1.17 1.39 -23.51
C LYS A 200 1.70 2.76 -23.07
N SER A 201 1.28 3.83 -23.73
CA SER A 201 1.69 5.20 -23.39
C SER A 201 1.36 5.54 -21.94
N ARG A 202 0.18 5.16 -21.44
CA ARG A 202 -0.17 5.34 -20.03
C ARG A 202 0.73 4.55 -19.09
N ASN A 203 1.08 3.31 -19.44
CA ASN A 203 2.01 2.50 -18.65
C ASN A 203 3.39 3.16 -18.58
N ASP A 204 3.91 3.64 -19.70
CA ASP A 204 5.19 4.36 -19.78
C ASP A 204 5.17 5.64 -18.92
N VAL A 205 4.08 6.39 -18.95
CA VAL A 205 3.88 7.59 -18.11
C VAL A 205 3.87 7.20 -16.62
N TYR A 206 3.25 6.10 -16.23
CA TYR A 206 3.24 5.65 -14.83
C TYR A 206 4.61 5.18 -14.35
N HIS A 207 5.38 4.47 -15.19
CA HIS A 207 6.77 4.14 -14.91
C HIS A 207 7.62 5.40 -14.70
N HIS A 208 7.52 6.34 -15.64
CA HIS A 208 8.26 7.59 -15.56
C HIS A 208 7.90 8.41 -14.32
N ALA A 209 6.60 8.57 -14.02
CA ALA A 209 6.14 9.30 -12.85
C ALA A 209 6.63 8.67 -11.54
N TYR A 210 6.66 7.33 -11.47
CA TYR A 210 7.21 6.60 -10.32
C TYR A 210 8.71 6.89 -10.15
N GLU A 211 9.50 6.73 -11.21
CA GLU A 211 10.94 6.96 -11.17
C GLU A 211 11.29 8.42 -10.80
N MET A 212 10.56 9.38 -11.38
CA MET A 212 10.73 10.80 -11.08
C MET A 212 10.40 11.12 -9.62
N THR A 213 9.32 10.55 -9.07
CA THR A 213 8.95 10.75 -7.66
C THR A 213 10.05 10.25 -6.73
N ILE A 214 10.54 9.02 -6.95
CA ILE A 214 11.62 8.44 -6.13
C ILE A 214 12.92 9.24 -6.26
N ALA A 215 13.25 9.73 -7.47
CA ALA A 215 14.43 10.57 -7.67
C ALA A 215 14.29 11.93 -6.96
N MET A 216 13.11 12.54 -6.97
CA MET A 216 12.86 13.81 -6.26
C MET A 216 12.97 13.63 -4.75
N GLU A 217 12.36 12.58 -4.19
CA GLU A 217 12.45 12.25 -2.76
C GLU A 217 13.90 12.01 -2.34
N ALA A 218 14.67 11.26 -3.13
CA ALA A 218 16.07 11.01 -2.85
C ALA A 218 16.93 12.28 -2.86
N ASN A 219 16.75 13.14 -3.87
CA ASN A 219 17.46 14.42 -3.93
C ASN A 219 17.07 15.35 -2.77
N CYS A 220 15.80 15.34 -2.36
CA CYS A 220 15.35 16.08 -1.19
C CYS A 220 16.04 15.56 0.09
N ALA A 221 16.07 14.24 0.30
CA ALA A 221 16.75 13.62 1.43
C ALA A 221 18.25 13.93 1.48
N ILE A 222 18.95 13.84 0.32
CA ILE A 222 20.36 14.24 0.19
C ILE A 222 20.54 15.71 0.60
N THR A 223 19.68 16.60 0.08
CA THR A 223 19.76 18.03 0.37
C THR A 223 19.59 18.28 1.86
N ILE A 224 18.53 17.74 2.47
CA ILE A 224 18.26 17.88 3.91
C ILE A 224 19.43 17.36 4.75
N ALA A 225 19.97 16.19 4.42
CA ALA A 225 21.09 15.60 5.14
C ALA A 225 22.34 16.49 5.06
N LYS A 226 22.71 16.95 3.86
CA LYS A 226 23.94 17.73 3.62
C LYS A 226 23.88 19.16 4.14
N THR A 227 22.72 19.81 4.06
CA THR A 227 22.62 21.25 4.33
C THR A 227 22.05 21.56 5.70
N LEU A 228 21.33 20.63 6.33
CA LEU A 228 20.70 20.83 7.63
C LEU A 228 21.30 19.90 8.69
N VAL A 229 21.11 18.59 8.53
CA VAL A 229 21.38 17.63 9.63
C VAL A 229 22.87 17.43 9.89
N ILE A 230 23.67 17.10 8.87
CA ILE A 230 25.10 16.83 9.03
C ILE A 230 25.85 18.07 9.55
N PRO A 231 25.59 19.30 9.05
CA PRO A 231 26.19 20.51 9.62
C PRO A 231 25.88 20.70 11.11
N ALA A 232 24.63 20.51 11.53
CA ALA A 232 24.23 20.58 12.94
C ALA A 232 24.94 19.53 13.81
N ALA A 233 25.11 18.32 13.27
CA ALA A 233 25.84 17.23 13.93
C ALA A 233 27.33 17.56 14.10
N LEU A 234 27.97 18.08 13.06
CA LEU A 234 29.38 18.50 13.09
C LEU A 234 29.61 19.67 14.06
N GLU A 235 28.67 20.62 14.13
CA GLU A 235 28.74 21.71 15.11
C GLU A 235 28.64 21.17 16.55
N TYR A 236 27.67 20.30 16.83
CA TYR A 236 27.54 19.68 18.14
C TYR A 236 28.76 18.82 18.51
N GLN A 237 29.32 18.10 17.54
CA GLN A 237 30.57 17.35 17.69
C GLN A 237 31.72 18.26 18.13
N GLY A 238 31.86 19.44 17.52
CA GLY A 238 32.85 20.44 17.91
C GLY A 238 32.68 20.91 19.36
N VAL A 239 31.45 21.21 19.77
CA VAL A 239 31.13 21.64 21.15
C VAL A 239 31.47 20.54 22.17
N LEU A 240 31.14 19.28 21.85
CA LEU A 240 31.42 18.16 22.75
C LEU A 240 32.92 17.90 22.87
N ALA A 241 33.65 17.94 21.75
CA ALA A 241 35.11 17.81 21.74
C ALA A 241 35.80 18.91 22.55
N GLU A 242 35.39 20.17 22.36
CA GLU A 242 35.93 21.31 23.09
C GLU A 242 35.64 21.19 24.60
N THR A 243 34.44 20.76 24.98
CA THR A 243 34.07 20.54 26.38
C THR A 243 34.95 19.47 27.03
N ILE A 244 35.15 18.34 26.35
CA ILE A 244 36.02 17.25 26.83
C ILE A 244 37.46 17.72 27.00
N GLN A 245 37.97 18.52 26.07
CA GLN A 245 39.32 19.09 26.14
C GLN A 245 39.47 20.07 27.31
N LYS A 246 38.53 21.04 27.46
CA LYS A 246 38.55 22.05 28.51
C LYS A 246 38.40 21.46 29.90
N VAL A 247 37.52 20.48 30.09
CA VAL A 247 37.36 19.82 31.40
C VAL A 247 38.54 18.89 31.71
N GLY A 248 39.05 18.17 30.70
CA GLY A 248 40.20 17.29 30.86
C GLY A 248 41.50 18.00 31.24
N SER A 249 41.64 19.29 30.90
CA SER A 249 42.82 20.09 31.27
C SER A 249 42.83 20.54 32.73
N ILE A 250 41.68 20.53 33.43
CA ILE A 250 41.56 20.94 34.83
C ILE A 250 42.31 19.98 35.77
N SER A 251 42.21 18.66 35.51
CA SER A 251 42.89 17.65 36.32
C SER A 251 42.99 16.32 35.60
N LYS A 252 44.16 15.68 35.68
CA LYS A 252 44.42 14.33 35.13
C LYS A 252 43.56 13.23 35.77
N LYS A 253 42.90 13.49 36.91
CA LYS A 253 41.98 12.53 37.56
C LYS A 253 40.58 12.49 36.91
N ILE A 254 40.22 13.49 36.10
CA ILE A 254 38.91 13.56 35.44
C ILE A 254 39.02 12.80 34.11
N THR A 255 38.40 11.62 34.03
CA THR A 255 38.55 10.72 32.87
C THR A 255 37.55 11.00 31.74
N MET A 256 36.39 11.58 32.04
CA MET A 256 35.29 11.88 31.10
C MET A 256 34.88 10.68 30.23
N LEU A 257 34.90 9.46 30.79
CA LEU A 257 34.73 8.23 30.00
C LEU A 257 33.41 8.21 29.20
N GLU A 258 32.29 8.53 29.84
CA GLU A 258 30.98 8.52 29.17
C GLU A 258 30.84 9.64 28.14
N SER A 259 31.36 10.85 28.41
CA SER A 259 31.37 11.93 27.42
C SER A 259 32.23 11.59 26.20
N LYS A 260 33.36 10.90 26.40
CA LYS A 260 34.19 10.41 25.29
C LYS A 260 33.46 9.34 24.47
N LYS A 261 32.75 8.41 25.12
CA LYS A 261 31.91 7.43 24.41
C LYS A 261 30.81 8.11 23.59
N LEU A 262 30.16 9.13 24.15
CA LEU A 262 29.17 9.93 23.43
C LEU A 262 29.79 10.60 22.18
N LEU A 263 30.97 11.20 22.32
CA LEU A 263 31.69 11.80 21.19
C LEU A 263 32.04 10.76 20.12
N VAL A 264 32.55 9.59 20.52
CA VAL A 264 32.86 8.49 19.58
C VAL A 264 31.61 8.04 18.84
N SER A 265 30.49 7.87 19.56
CA SER A 265 29.20 7.50 18.94
C SER A 265 28.72 8.55 17.96
N LEU A 266 28.80 9.84 18.32
CA LEU A 266 28.41 10.94 17.44
C LEU A 266 29.26 10.96 16.17
N VAL A 267 30.59 10.87 16.29
CA VAL A 267 31.51 10.81 15.15
C VAL A 267 31.18 9.63 14.24
N SER A 268 30.96 8.44 14.81
CA SER A 268 30.59 7.25 14.04
C SER A 268 29.31 7.48 13.23
N ASN A 269 28.26 7.99 13.86
CA ASN A 269 26.98 8.23 13.20
C ASN A 269 27.08 9.33 12.12
N VAL A 270 27.92 10.35 12.32
CA VAL A 270 28.18 11.38 11.29
C VAL A 270 28.89 10.78 10.07
N GLU A 271 29.90 9.95 10.28
CA GLU A 271 30.61 9.26 9.19
C GLU A 271 29.68 8.29 8.44
N GLU A 272 28.83 7.56 9.15
CA GLU A 272 27.80 6.70 8.54
C GLU A 272 26.81 7.51 7.70
N ALA A 273 26.35 8.66 8.20
CA ALA A 273 25.46 9.55 7.45
C ALA A 273 26.13 10.11 6.19
N LEU A 274 27.40 10.53 6.25
CA LEU A 274 28.19 10.98 5.10
C LEU A 274 28.37 9.88 4.05
N ALA A 275 28.67 8.65 4.50
CA ALA A 275 28.78 7.50 3.62
C ALA A 275 27.44 7.17 2.96
N ALA A 276 26.33 7.20 3.71
CA ALA A 276 24.99 6.94 3.19
C ALA A 276 24.53 8.00 2.18
N VAL A 277 24.87 9.28 2.40
CA VAL A 277 24.67 10.35 1.41
C VAL A 277 25.40 10.02 0.11
N SER A 278 26.68 9.65 0.20
CA SER A 278 27.49 9.31 -0.99
C SER A 278 26.92 8.10 -1.74
N GLU A 279 26.45 7.07 -1.02
CA GLU A 279 25.79 5.91 -1.61
C GLU A 279 24.50 6.30 -2.35
N LEU A 280 23.68 7.16 -1.73
CA LEU A 280 22.42 7.62 -2.30
C LEU A 280 22.63 8.50 -3.53
N GLU A 281 23.59 9.43 -3.50
CA GLU A 281 23.99 10.24 -4.66
C GLU A 281 24.40 9.36 -5.85
N ALA A 282 25.23 8.34 -5.60
CA ALA A 282 25.64 7.39 -6.63
C ALA A 282 24.44 6.58 -7.18
N SER A 283 23.49 6.19 -6.32
CA SER A 283 22.28 5.49 -6.76
C SER A 283 21.40 6.36 -7.66
N VAL A 284 21.16 7.62 -7.26
CA VAL A 284 20.38 8.59 -8.05
C VAL A 284 21.07 8.86 -9.39
N ALA A 285 22.37 9.13 -9.39
CA ALA A 285 23.14 9.39 -10.62
C ALA A 285 23.13 8.21 -11.59
N SER A 286 23.05 6.98 -11.08
CA SER A 286 22.97 5.79 -11.94
C SER A 286 21.67 5.70 -12.73
N GLY A 287 20.57 6.31 -12.24
CA GLY A 287 19.25 6.35 -12.90
C GLY A 287 18.58 5.00 -13.19
N LYS A 288 19.18 3.88 -12.76
CA LYS A 288 18.84 2.54 -13.26
C LYS A 288 17.93 1.71 -12.37
N SER A 289 17.71 2.12 -11.11
CA SER A 289 16.91 1.32 -10.18
C SER A 289 16.31 2.13 -9.05
N ALA A 290 15.01 2.39 -9.14
CA ALA A 290 14.25 2.96 -8.03
C ALA A 290 14.34 2.11 -6.76
N LYS A 291 14.40 0.77 -6.88
CA LYS A 291 14.56 -0.15 -5.75
C LYS A 291 15.88 0.08 -5.00
N LYS A 292 16.99 0.28 -5.73
CA LYS A 292 18.28 0.59 -5.12
C LYS A 292 18.25 1.96 -4.43
N THR A 293 17.68 2.96 -5.10
CA THR A 293 17.54 4.31 -4.54
C THR A 293 16.71 4.31 -3.25
N ILE A 294 15.59 3.58 -3.22
CA ILE A 294 14.78 3.42 -1.99
C ILE A 294 15.60 2.76 -0.87
N ALA A 295 16.34 1.69 -1.17
CA ALA A 295 17.18 1.04 -0.16
C ALA A 295 18.25 1.97 0.41
N SER A 296 18.91 2.77 -0.44
CA SER A 296 19.89 3.76 0.02
C SER A 296 19.25 4.93 0.79
N MET A 297 18.01 5.33 0.45
CA MET A 297 17.26 6.31 1.25
C MET A 297 16.95 5.79 2.65
N VAL A 298 16.58 4.51 2.78
CA VAL A 298 16.33 3.88 4.10
C VAL A 298 17.60 3.88 4.95
N LYS A 299 18.75 3.50 4.38
CA LYS A 299 20.04 3.56 5.09
C LYS A 299 20.39 4.97 5.55
N LEU A 300 20.20 5.97 4.68
CA LEU A 300 20.43 7.36 5.06
C LEU A 300 19.52 7.76 6.22
N ARG A 301 18.23 7.40 6.14
CA ARG A 301 17.28 7.66 7.23
C ARG A 301 17.72 7.04 8.55
N GLU A 302 18.13 5.76 8.55
CA GLU A 302 18.61 5.09 9.77
C GLU A 302 19.80 5.83 10.42
N ALA A 303 20.76 6.29 9.62
CA ALA A 303 21.89 7.07 10.13
C ALA A 303 21.46 8.45 10.67
N ILE A 304 20.52 9.12 10.01
CA ILE A 304 19.98 10.41 10.44
C ILE A 304 19.16 10.27 11.73
N ASP A 305 18.30 9.25 11.84
CA ASP A 305 17.49 8.97 13.04
C ASP A 305 18.41 8.66 14.25
N ALA A 306 19.56 8.00 14.02
CA ALA A 306 20.57 7.78 15.07
C ALA A 306 21.25 9.07 15.54
N LEU A 307 21.36 10.10 14.69
CA LEU A 307 21.85 11.43 15.07
C LEU A 307 20.81 12.21 15.88
N GLU A 308 19.53 12.10 15.52
CA GLU A 308 18.41 12.75 16.25
C GLU A 308 18.41 12.33 17.74
N GLY A 309 18.69 11.05 18.02
CA GLY A 309 18.75 10.53 19.39
C GLY A 309 19.94 11.02 20.24
N ILE A 310 20.91 11.72 19.64
CA ILE A 310 22.14 12.18 20.29
C ILE A 310 22.21 13.70 20.37
N ILE A 311 21.75 14.40 19.33
CA ILE A 311 21.90 15.85 19.20
C ILE A 311 20.84 16.56 20.05
N PRO A 312 21.23 17.58 20.85
CA PRO A 312 20.29 18.38 21.61
C PRO A 312 19.22 19.04 20.73
N LYS A 313 17.99 19.11 21.25
CA LYS A 313 16.84 19.62 20.49
C LYS A 313 17.00 21.06 20.00
N ASP A 314 17.64 21.93 20.78
CA ASP A 314 17.94 23.31 20.41
C ASP A 314 18.91 23.43 19.21
N LYS A 315 19.66 22.36 18.93
CA LYS A 315 20.59 22.26 17.79
C LYS A 315 20.06 21.41 16.65
N TRP A 316 18.98 20.66 16.87
CA TRP A 316 18.40 19.81 15.84
C TRP A 316 17.55 20.65 14.87
N PRO A 317 17.88 20.64 13.56
CA PRO A 317 17.32 21.61 12.62
C PRO A 317 15.91 21.26 12.12
N LEU A 318 15.40 20.09 12.46
CA LEU A 318 14.09 19.60 12.02
C LEU A 318 13.08 19.55 13.16
N PRO A 319 11.78 19.74 12.88
CA PRO A 319 10.77 19.41 13.86
C PRO A 319 10.76 17.90 14.09
N THR A 320 10.65 17.50 15.35
CA THR A 320 10.43 16.11 15.74
C THR A 320 9.03 15.67 15.32
N TYR A 321 8.81 14.36 15.21
CA TYR A 321 7.46 13.82 14.96
C TYR A 321 6.43 14.29 16.00
N ALA A 322 6.86 14.50 17.25
CA ALA A 322 5.98 14.95 18.32
C ALA A 322 5.48 16.38 18.09
N GLU A 323 6.35 17.29 17.67
CA GLU A 323 5.99 18.68 17.31
C GLU A 323 5.10 18.72 16.06
N MET A 324 5.43 17.92 15.04
CA MET A 324 4.62 17.83 13.82
C MET A 324 3.20 17.32 14.08
N MET A 325 3.04 16.36 15.00
CA MET A 325 1.76 15.68 15.23
C MET A 325 0.92 16.33 16.32
N PHE A 326 1.53 16.97 17.33
CA PHE A 326 0.82 17.41 18.53
C PHE A 326 0.91 18.92 18.81
N MET A 327 1.49 19.74 17.92
CA MET A 327 1.67 21.19 18.12
C MET A 327 2.25 21.53 19.50
N MET A 328 3.22 20.71 19.96
CA MET A 328 3.96 20.93 21.21
C MET A 328 5.10 21.91 21.02
#